data_AF-A0A1F3T1C8-F1
#
_entry.id   AF-A0A1F3T1C8-F1
#
_cell.length_a   1.000
_cell.length_b   1.000
_cell.length_c   1.000
_cell.angle_alpha   90.00
_cell.angle_beta   90.00
_cell.angle_gamma   90.00
#
_symmetry.space_group_name_H-M   'P 1'
#
loop_
_entity.id
_entity.type
_entity.pdbx_description
1 polymer ?
#
loop_
_entity_poly.entity_id
_entity_poly.type
_entity_poly.pdbx_seq_one_letter_code
_entity_poly.pdbx_strand_id
1 'polypeptide(L)'
;MQQKYPAFRKIFANAQYNLSESQFWLGQYKDSLNSYIDFIQMFPVNKHGGFALTRIGELLEILGVDQRQFMGVYIESYFRFPDSPGSEVARIRMLSRGLKGMKDGEKKHALTEIDEISKKSNLPQIKEFTTILKSEGLARRGEFRNALDILITFYQQNPSTQNLKIIKSRTLRNISDVLKEETSKKNYIEALNFFGKYSTTWLKNSGRIDTQYYQALALEQAGVTKEAKKIYLKIYDQLKSIAGSNEEKERIVYENLPRLAQINLRLAATALEEKQYQEANKYLSQINEKLSEAEDIERVQIGAAVSEQTGDIKRAIAYLEKLNDNLLKNEKLIVKPELSLARLYLKQNKNAEADQHLSRIEKMTENKVELTDNEMSELLKLRGDLQLQSGQKIAAVETYMKLLDAYESKYPMSSIRYKAGKILFEEGDIRGAEKIWGALDDNTGALYKRLSSERLSQAKWQDNYKKYINRIPAAKELK
;
A
#
# COMPACT_ATOMS: atom_id res chain seq x y z
N MET A 1 -0.87 43.27 -40.24
CA MET A 1 -0.37 43.08 -41.62
C MET A 1 -0.88 41.80 -42.28
N GLN A 2 -0.78 40.61 -41.66
CA GLN A 2 -1.13 39.33 -42.31
C GLN A 2 -2.63 39.06 -42.54
N GLN A 3 -3.54 39.72 -41.82
CA GLN A 3 -4.98 39.68 -42.13
C GLN A 3 -5.36 40.61 -43.29
N LYS A 4 -4.59 41.69 -43.52
CA LYS A 4 -4.84 42.65 -44.59
C LYS A 4 -4.22 42.23 -45.93
N TYR A 5 -3.22 41.33 -45.94
CA TYR A 5 -2.53 40.89 -47.16
C TYR A 5 -2.20 39.38 -47.14
N PRO A 6 -3.17 38.49 -47.40
CA PRO A 6 -3.01 37.03 -47.29
C PRO A 6 -1.98 36.43 -48.26
N ALA A 7 -1.75 37.04 -49.43
CA ALA A 7 -0.77 36.57 -50.41
C ALA A 7 0.68 36.56 -49.88
N PHE A 8 1.02 37.43 -48.94
CA PHE A 8 2.37 37.53 -48.38
C PHE A 8 2.65 36.49 -47.28
N ARG A 9 1.63 35.77 -46.81
CA ARG A 9 1.81 34.69 -45.82
C ARG A 9 2.69 33.56 -46.33
N LYS A 10 2.65 33.28 -47.63
CA LYS A 10 3.47 32.25 -48.29
C LYS A 10 4.90 32.68 -48.59
N ILE A 11 5.26 33.93 -48.30
CA ILE A 11 6.57 34.51 -48.66
C ILE A 11 7.48 34.62 -47.43
N PHE A 12 6.91 34.93 -46.25
CA PHE A 12 7.67 35.22 -45.04
C PHE A 12 7.58 34.11 -43.98
N ALA A 13 8.32 33.01 -44.20
CA ALA A 13 8.35 31.86 -43.29
C ALA A 13 8.66 32.25 -41.83
N ASN A 14 9.65 33.11 -41.60
CA ASN A 14 10.02 33.56 -40.24
C ASN A 14 8.90 34.33 -39.54
N ALA A 15 8.14 35.15 -40.28
CA ALA A 15 7.03 35.91 -39.70
C ALA A 15 5.90 34.97 -39.24
N GLN A 16 5.63 33.91 -40.02
CA GLN A 16 4.65 32.89 -39.66
C GLN A 16 5.11 32.07 -38.45
N TYR A 17 6.37 31.61 -38.43
CA TYR A 17 6.92 30.88 -37.28
C TYR A 17 6.88 31.71 -36.00
N ASN A 18 7.31 32.98 -36.06
CA ASN A 18 7.33 33.87 -34.91
C ASN A 18 5.93 34.21 -34.39
N LEU A 19 4.92 34.25 -35.25
CA LEU A 19 3.52 34.38 -34.83
C LEU A 19 3.10 33.17 -33.97
N SER A 20 3.39 31.96 -34.45
CA SER A 20 3.08 30.72 -33.73
C SER A 20 3.79 30.64 -32.37
N GLU A 21 5.07 31.02 -32.31
CA GLU A 21 5.83 31.14 -31.04
C GLU A 21 5.20 32.19 -30.12
N SER A 22 4.87 33.38 -30.64
CA SER A 22 4.29 34.45 -29.82
C SER A 22 2.95 34.01 -29.19
N GLN A 23 2.10 33.32 -29.95
CA GLN A 23 0.85 32.76 -29.44
C GLN A 23 1.09 31.71 -28.34
N PHE A 24 2.13 30.87 -28.49
CA PHE A 24 2.52 29.91 -27.45
C PHE A 24 2.87 30.63 -26.14
N TRP A 25 3.73 31.65 -26.21
CA TRP A 25 4.15 32.43 -25.04
C TRP A 25 3.00 33.21 -24.39
N LEU A 26 1.97 33.57 -25.16
CA LEU A 26 0.74 34.19 -24.67
C LEU A 26 -0.27 33.17 -24.09
N GLY A 27 0.05 31.87 -24.07
CA GLY A 27 -0.84 30.82 -23.59
C GLY A 27 -2.01 30.49 -24.54
N GLN A 28 -1.98 31.02 -25.76
CA GLN A 28 -2.99 30.79 -26.80
C GLN A 28 -2.72 29.45 -27.51
N TYR A 29 -2.75 28.34 -26.77
CA TYR A 29 -2.26 27.05 -27.24
C TYR A 29 -2.97 26.52 -28.48
N LYS A 30 -4.29 26.74 -28.61
CA LYS A 30 -5.07 26.33 -29.79
C LYS A 30 -4.67 27.14 -31.03
N ASP A 31 -4.52 28.46 -30.89
CA ASP A 31 -4.14 29.33 -32.00
C ASP A 31 -2.70 29.08 -32.43
N SER A 32 -1.82 28.86 -31.45
CA SER A 32 -0.42 28.46 -31.69
C SER A 32 -0.34 27.15 -32.45
N LEU A 33 -1.12 26.14 -32.05
CA LEU A 33 -1.17 24.83 -32.71
C LEU A 33 -1.57 24.97 -34.18
N ASN A 34 -2.67 25.68 -34.45
CA ASN A 34 -3.14 25.92 -35.81
C ASN A 34 -2.08 26.67 -36.64
N SER A 35 -1.45 27.69 -36.07
CA SER A 35 -0.44 28.50 -36.77
C SER A 35 0.84 27.71 -37.08
N TYR A 36 1.23 26.76 -36.23
CA TYR A 36 2.33 25.84 -36.55
C TYR A 36 1.96 24.83 -37.62
N ILE A 37 0.74 24.28 -37.62
CA ILE A 37 0.25 23.39 -38.68
C ILE A 37 0.28 24.12 -40.02
N ASP A 38 -0.25 25.33 -40.07
CA ASP A 38 -0.23 26.23 -41.22
C ASP A 38 1.21 26.47 -41.71
N PHE A 39 2.15 26.73 -40.79
CA PHE A 39 3.57 26.91 -41.11
C PHE A 39 4.17 25.67 -41.79
N ILE A 40 3.93 24.47 -41.24
CA ILE A 40 4.45 23.21 -41.79
C ILE A 40 3.85 22.90 -43.17
N GLN A 41 2.57 23.23 -43.39
CA GLN A 41 1.92 23.06 -44.68
C GLN A 41 2.45 24.02 -45.74
N MET A 42 2.65 25.30 -45.37
CA MET A 42 3.16 26.32 -46.30
C MET A 42 4.65 26.18 -46.59
N PHE A 43 5.44 25.74 -45.61
CA PHE A 43 6.91 25.73 -45.68
C PHE A 43 7.48 24.35 -45.33
N PRO A 44 7.19 23.31 -46.13
CA PRO A 44 7.39 21.92 -45.74
C PRO A 44 8.85 21.48 -45.55
N VAL A 45 9.81 22.23 -46.07
CA VAL A 45 11.26 21.92 -46.02
C VAL A 45 12.05 23.00 -45.29
N ASN A 46 11.38 23.89 -44.55
CA ASN A 46 12.04 24.99 -43.86
C ASN A 46 12.91 24.50 -42.69
N LYS A 47 14.04 25.17 -42.44
CA LYS A 47 14.96 24.87 -41.33
C LYS A 47 14.31 24.90 -39.94
N HIS A 48 13.22 25.65 -39.76
CA HIS A 48 12.45 25.71 -38.51
C HIS A 48 11.40 24.59 -38.39
N GLY A 49 11.23 23.75 -39.42
CA GLY A 49 10.22 22.70 -39.46
C GLY A 49 10.37 21.68 -38.32
N GLY A 50 11.60 21.29 -37.96
CA GLY A 50 11.85 20.39 -36.84
C GLY A 50 11.41 20.99 -35.49
N PHE A 51 11.64 22.28 -35.26
CA PHE A 51 11.13 22.96 -34.06
C PHE A 51 9.60 23.09 -34.07
N ALA A 52 9.03 23.46 -35.22
CA ALA A 52 7.58 23.61 -35.36
C ALA A 52 6.83 22.28 -35.14
N LEU A 53 7.25 21.17 -35.75
CA LEU A 53 6.64 19.85 -35.50
C LEU A 53 6.80 19.43 -34.03
N THR A 54 7.97 19.65 -33.44
CA THR A 54 8.18 19.34 -32.02
C THR A 54 7.24 20.14 -31.13
N ARG A 55 7.05 21.44 -31.42
CA ARG A 55 6.11 22.30 -30.70
C ARG A 55 4.65 21.88 -30.90
N ILE A 56 4.27 21.42 -32.09
CA ILE A 56 2.94 20.82 -32.34
C ILE A 56 2.74 19.62 -31.40
N GLY A 57 3.71 18.71 -31.29
CA GLY A 57 3.63 17.57 -30.37
C GLY A 57 3.46 18.00 -28.90
N GLU A 58 4.20 19.02 -28.46
CA GLU A 58 4.07 19.59 -27.11
C GLU A 58 2.70 20.25 -26.87
N LEU A 59 2.18 20.97 -27.85
CA LEU A 59 0.87 21.62 -27.79
C LEU A 59 -0.26 20.62 -27.72
N LEU A 60 -0.20 19.55 -28.53
CA LEU A 60 -1.17 18.45 -28.47
C LEU A 60 -1.15 17.79 -27.09
N GLU A 61 0.04 17.61 -26.52
CA GLU A 61 0.19 17.08 -25.16
C GLU A 61 -0.45 18.02 -24.10
N ILE A 62 -0.17 19.33 -24.17
CA ILE A 62 -0.75 20.34 -23.27
C ILE A 62 -2.29 20.36 -23.38
N LEU A 63 -2.82 20.19 -24.59
CA LEU A 63 -4.26 20.17 -24.86
C LEU A 63 -4.93 18.85 -24.49
N GLY A 64 -4.19 17.87 -23.95
CA GLY A 64 -4.72 16.60 -23.46
C GLY A 64 -5.09 15.61 -24.56
N VAL A 65 -4.47 15.73 -25.74
CA VAL A 65 -4.68 14.81 -26.87
C VAL A 65 -4.06 13.44 -26.56
N ASP A 66 -4.66 12.36 -27.08
CA ASP A 66 -4.18 11.00 -26.90
C ASP A 66 -2.70 10.83 -27.27
N GLN A 67 -1.98 10.03 -26.48
CA GLN A 67 -0.54 9.82 -26.63
C GLN A 67 -0.14 9.34 -28.01
N ARG A 68 -0.95 8.52 -28.69
CA ARG A 68 -0.60 8.01 -30.02
C ARG A 68 -0.48 9.14 -31.04
N GLN A 69 -1.32 10.17 -30.92
CA GLN A 69 -1.38 11.27 -31.87
C GLN A 69 -0.17 12.19 -31.74
N PHE A 70 0.13 12.68 -30.53
CA PHE A 70 1.30 13.57 -30.36
C PHE A 70 2.62 12.83 -30.54
N MET A 71 2.68 11.53 -30.22
CA MET A 71 3.86 10.71 -30.52
C MET A 71 4.09 10.57 -32.02
N GLY A 72 3.03 10.46 -32.83
CA GLY A 72 3.12 10.49 -34.29
C GLY A 72 3.77 11.76 -34.82
N VAL A 73 3.47 12.91 -34.20
CA VAL A 73 4.09 14.19 -34.58
C VAL A 73 5.58 14.24 -34.21
N TYR A 74 5.97 13.72 -33.04
CA TYR A 74 7.39 13.63 -32.69
C TYR A 74 8.16 12.70 -33.64
N ILE A 75 7.54 11.59 -34.04
CA ILE A 75 8.07 10.68 -35.06
C ILE A 75 8.27 11.43 -36.38
N GLU A 76 7.26 12.17 -36.85
CA GLU A 76 7.38 12.96 -38.08
C GLU A 76 8.50 14.00 -37.98
N SER A 77 8.63 14.71 -36.85
CA SER A 77 9.71 15.68 -36.64
C SER A 77 11.09 15.03 -36.81
N TYR A 78 11.28 13.87 -36.18
CA TYR A 78 12.53 13.10 -36.25
C TYR A 78 12.85 12.60 -37.66
N PHE A 79 11.86 12.06 -38.39
CA PHE A 79 12.09 11.53 -39.73
C PHE A 79 12.23 12.60 -40.80
N ARG A 80 11.45 13.68 -40.73
CA ARG A 80 11.38 14.70 -41.76
C ARG A 80 12.50 15.73 -41.66
N PHE A 81 12.98 16.00 -40.45
CA PHE A 81 14.04 16.96 -40.18
C PHE A 81 15.16 16.29 -39.38
N PRO A 82 15.85 15.28 -39.94
CA PRO A 82 16.96 14.63 -39.25
C PRO A 82 18.04 15.65 -38.87
N ASP A 83 18.69 15.44 -37.74
CA ASP A 83 19.79 16.26 -37.21
C ASP A 83 19.44 17.73 -36.91
N SER A 84 18.16 18.12 -36.99
CA SER A 84 17.72 19.42 -36.51
C SER A 84 17.65 19.44 -34.97
N PRO A 85 18.03 20.51 -34.27
CA PRO A 85 17.94 20.53 -32.82
C PRO A 85 16.51 20.35 -32.29
N GLY A 86 15.51 20.78 -33.06
CA GLY A 86 14.10 20.54 -32.73
C GLY A 86 13.75 19.05 -32.76
N SER A 87 14.19 18.33 -33.79
CA SER A 87 13.90 16.90 -33.93
C SER A 87 14.67 16.03 -32.93
N GLU A 88 15.86 16.45 -32.50
CA GLU A 88 16.58 15.87 -31.36
C GLU A 88 15.77 15.98 -30.05
N VAL A 89 15.16 17.14 -29.80
CA VAL A 89 14.26 17.34 -28.64
C VAL A 89 13.04 16.41 -28.75
N ALA A 90 12.46 16.27 -29.94
CA ALA A 90 11.37 15.32 -30.19
C ALA A 90 11.82 13.88 -29.86
N ARG A 91 13.02 13.49 -30.29
CA ARG A 91 13.59 12.16 -30.04
C ARG A 91 13.78 11.89 -28.56
N ILE A 92 14.32 12.84 -27.79
CA ILE A 92 14.48 12.71 -26.34
C ILE A 92 13.11 12.51 -25.67
N ARG A 93 12.09 13.29 -26.05
CA ARG A 93 10.73 13.15 -25.53
C ARG A 93 10.15 11.77 -25.83
N MET A 94 10.32 11.28 -27.06
CA MET A 94 9.86 9.95 -27.46
C MET A 94 10.51 8.84 -26.62
N LEU A 95 11.84 8.87 -26.48
CA LEU A 95 12.59 7.89 -25.70
C LEU A 95 12.14 7.89 -24.23
N SER A 96 12.07 9.07 -23.61
CA SER A 96 11.59 9.24 -22.23
C SER A 96 10.18 8.70 -22.01
N ARG A 97 9.26 8.95 -22.95
CA ARG A 97 7.87 8.44 -22.90
C ARG A 97 7.82 6.93 -23.08
N GLY A 98 8.63 6.41 -24.00
CA GLY A 98 8.72 4.98 -24.30
C GLY A 98 9.31 4.15 -23.16
N LEU A 99 10.11 4.76 -22.26
CA LEU A 99 10.75 4.06 -21.15
C LEU A 99 9.79 3.16 -20.36
N LYS A 100 8.53 3.55 -20.12
CA LYS A 100 7.57 2.72 -19.36
C LYS A 100 7.40 1.30 -19.90
N GLY A 101 7.45 1.11 -21.23
CA GLY A 101 7.21 -0.19 -21.87
C GLY A 101 8.48 -0.98 -22.25
N MET A 102 9.66 -0.39 -22.10
CA MET A 102 10.92 -0.98 -22.55
C MET A 102 11.43 -2.09 -21.62
N LYS A 103 12.13 -3.08 -22.15
CA LYS A 103 12.95 -4.02 -21.36
C LYS A 103 14.22 -3.33 -20.87
N ASP A 104 14.95 -3.93 -19.92
CA ASP A 104 16.13 -3.28 -19.33
C ASP A 104 17.26 -2.98 -20.33
N GLY A 105 17.46 -3.85 -21.33
CA GLY A 105 18.40 -3.61 -22.43
C GLY A 105 18.01 -2.40 -23.28
N GLU A 106 16.75 -2.35 -23.72
CA GLU A 106 16.19 -1.23 -24.50
C GLU A 106 16.21 0.08 -23.71
N LYS A 107 15.88 0.03 -22.41
CA LYS A 107 15.99 1.15 -21.47
C LYS A 107 17.42 1.70 -21.44
N LYS A 108 18.42 0.82 -21.28
CA LYS A 108 19.83 1.22 -21.24
C LYS A 108 20.23 1.90 -22.55
N HIS A 109 19.83 1.35 -23.69
CA HIS A 109 20.07 1.97 -25.01
C HIS A 109 19.40 3.34 -25.12
N ALA A 110 18.12 3.46 -24.75
CA ALA A 110 17.38 4.71 -24.79
C ALA A 110 18.00 5.80 -23.90
N LEU A 111 18.41 5.46 -22.68
CA LEU A 111 19.09 6.40 -21.78
C LEU A 111 20.46 6.84 -22.33
N THR A 112 21.20 5.92 -22.95
CA THR A 112 22.49 6.21 -23.59
C THR A 112 22.30 7.15 -24.78
N GLU A 113 21.30 6.89 -25.62
CA GLU A 113 20.96 7.73 -26.76
C GLU A 113 20.57 9.16 -26.32
N ILE A 114 19.77 9.29 -25.25
CA ILE A 114 19.46 10.62 -24.68
C ILE A 114 20.74 11.34 -24.24
N ASP A 115 21.68 10.64 -23.60
CA ASP A 115 22.95 11.23 -23.16
C ASP A 115 23.85 11.64 -24.33
N GLU A 116 23.86 10.86 -25.41
CA GLU A 116 24.59 11.21 -26.64
C GLU A 116 24.02 12.44 -27.33
N ILE A 117 22.70 12.54 -27.46
CA ILE A 117 22.02 13.73 -27.99
C ILE A 117 22.37 14.94 -27.11
N SER A 118 22.26 14.80 -25.79
CA SER A 118 22.58 15.88 -24.84
C SER A 118 24.02 16.38 -24.95
N LYS A 119 24.99 15.48 -25.21
CA LYS A 119 26.42 15.83 -25.38
C LYS A 119 26.72 16.56 -26.69
N LYS A 120 26.03 16.19 -27.78
CA LYS A 120 26.24 16.78 -29.11
C LYS A 120 25.48 18.09 -29.32
N SER A 121 24.40 18.29 -28.56
CA SER A 121 23.51 19.43 -28.74
C SER A 121 24.12 20.73 -28.22
N ASN A 122 24.01 21.79 -29.03
CA ASN A 122 24.40 23.16 -28.67
C ASN A 122 23.23 23.95 -28.04
N LEU A 123 22.09 23.30 -27.78
CA LEU A 123 20.93 23.98 -27.20
C LEU A 123 21.21 24.40 -25.75
N PRO A 124 20.87 25.65 -25.36
CA PRO A 124 20.94 26.07 -23.97
C PRO A 124 20.13 25.13 -23.08
N GLN A 125 20.67 24.82 -21.89
CA GLN A 125 20.00 23.99 -20.87
C GLN A 125 19.65 22.56 -21.32
N ILE A 126 20.20 22.06 -22.45
CA ILE A 126 19.87 20.71 -22.93
C ILE A 126 20.17 19.62 -21.90
N LYS A 127 21.26 19.75 -21.15
CA LYS A 127 21.62 18.83 -20.06
C LYS A 127 20.57 18.79 -18.95
N GLU A 128 20.01 19.94 -18.61
CA GLU A 128 18.94 20.04 -17.61
C GLU A 128 17.66 19.41 -18.16
N PHE A 129 17.29 19.75 -19.40
CA PHE A 129 16.14 19.18 -20.09
C PHE A 129 16.21 17.64 -20.16
N THR A 130 17.35 17.07 -20.56
CA THR A 130 17.52 15.62 -20.63
C THR A 130 17.51 14.97 -19.25
N THR A 131 18.09 15.61 -18.23
CA THR A 131 18.03 15.13 -16.83
C THR A 131 16.58 15.02 -16.36
N ILE A 132 15.81 16.08 -16.59
CA ILE A 132 14.38 16.15 -16.24
C ILE A 132 13.61 15.04 -16.95
N LEU A 133 13.79 14.85 -18.25
CA LEU A 133 13.06 13.82 -19.01
C LEU A 133 13.51 12.39 -18.70
N LYS A 134 14.80 12.13 -18.44
CA LYS A 134 15.27 10.81 -17.98
C LYS A 134 14.63 10.45 -16.64
N SER A 135 14.66 11.38 -15.68
CA SER A 135 14.05 11.15 -14.36
C SER A 135 12.54 10.87 -14.47
N GLU A 136 11.84 11.58 -15.36
CA GLU A 136 10.41 11.40 -15.62
C GLU A 136 10.09 10.01 -16.19
N GLY A 137 10.85 9.59 -17.20
CA GLY A 137 10.63 8.30 -17.83
C GLY A 137 10.93 7.13 -16.90
N LEU A 138 11.94 7.26 -16.03
CA LEU A 138 12.22 6.28 -14.97
C LEU A 138 11.13 6.26 -13.90
N ALA A 139 10.64 7.43 -13.46
CA ALA A 139 9.52 7.50 -12.52
C ALA A 139 8.25 6.86 -13.08
N ARG A 140 7.95 7.01 -14.38
CA ARG A 140 6.83 6.32 -15.04
C ARG A 140 6.96 4.79 -15.06
N ARG A 141 8.18 4.26 -14.97
CA ARG A 141 8.46 2.83 -14.80
C ARG A 141 8.33 2.35 -13.34
N GLY A 142 8.17 3.26 -12.38
CA GLY A 142 8.29 2.95 -10.96
C GLY A 142 9.74 2.90 -10.45
N GLU A 143 10.73 3.29 -11.26
CA GLU A 143 12.14 3.33 -10.85
C GLU A 143 12.46 4.65 -10.11
N PHE A 144 11.72 4.94 -9.05
CA PHE A 144 11.76 6.25 -8.35
C PHE A 144 13.12 6.55 -7.73
N ARG A 145 13.84 5.55 -7.23
CA ARG A 145 15.20 5.72 -6.67
C ARG A 145 16.21 6.14 -7.73
N ASN A 146 16.14 5.55 -8.93
CA ASN A 146 16.99 5.92 -10.07
C ASN A 146 16.65 7.32 -10.58
N ALA A 147 15.35 7.64 -10.67
CA ALA A 147 14.89 8.97 -11.03
C ALA A 147 15.37 10.04 -10.05
N LEU A 148 15.32 9.73 -8.74
CA LEU A 148 15.78 10.59 -7.67
C LEU A 148 17.29 10.84 -7.74
N ASP A 149 18.08 9.79 -7.93
CA ASP A 149 19.54 9.87 -8.01
C ASP A 149 20.02 10.79 -9.14
N ILE A 150 19.39 10.68 -10.33
CA ILE A 150 19.66 11.56 -11.47
C ILE A 150 19.43 13.04 -11.11
N LEU A 151 18.32 13.35 -10.43
CA LEU A 151 17.97 14.73 -10.07
C LEU A 151 18.90 15.29 -9.00
N ILE A 152 19.21 14.51 -7.96
CA ILE A 152 20.11 14.92 -6.88
C ILE A 152 21.52 15.15 -7.43
N THR A 153 22.03 14.22 -8.22
CA THR A 153 23.36 14.33 -8.84
C THR A 153 23.45 15.57 -9.71
N PHE A 154 22.45 15.81 -10.57
CA PHE A 154 22.41 17.01 -11.39
C PHE A 154 22.40 18.29 -10.55
N TYR A 155 21.59 18.34 -9.49
CA TYR A 155 21.51 19.51 -8.60
C TYR A 155 22.85 19.76 -7.87
N GLN A 156 23.51 18.72 -7.37
CA GLN A 156 24.81 18.84 -6.71
C GLN A 156 25.88 19.40 -7.64
N GLN A 157 25.85 19.02 -8.92
CA GLN A 157 26.76 19.53 -9.94
C GLN A 157 26.39 20.92 -10.45
N ASN A 158 25.10 21.32 -10.33
CA ASN A 158 24.55 22.55 -10.90
C ASN A 158 23.63 23.29 -9.91
N PRO A 159 24.13 23.72 -8.74
CA PRO A 159 23.28 24.26 -7.66
C PRO A 159 22.60 25.58 -8.02
N SER A 160 23.16 26.35 -8.96
CA SER A 160 22.65 27.64 -9.44
C SER A 160 21.76 27.54 -10.67
N THR A 161 21.18 26.36 -10.94
CA THR A 161 20.33 26.16 -12.12
C THR A 161 19.06 27.01 -12.09
N GLN A 162 18.66 27.52 -13.26
CA GLN A 162 17.49 28.39 -13.40
C GLN A 162 16.16 27.65 -13.13
N ASN A 163 16.11 26.33 -13.37
CA ASN A 163 14.89 25.54 -13.13
C ASN A 163 14.90 24.80 -11.78
N LEU A 164 15.56 25.37 -10.76
CA LEU A 164 15.67 24.78 -9.42
C LEU A 164 14.31 24.38 -8.84
N LYS A 165 13.26 25.20 -9.04
CA LYS A 165 11.90 24.89 -8.57
C LYS A 165 11.38 23.56 -9.13
N ILE A 166 11.61 23.31 -10.43
CA ILE A 166 11.14 22.09 -11.11
C ILE A 166 11.93 20.87 -10.62
N ILE A 167 13.25 20.98 -10.51
CA ILE A 167 14.11 19.89 -10.00
C ILE A 167 13.74 19.56 -8.57
N LYS A 168 13.58 20.56 -7.70
CA LYS A 168 13.18 20.37 -6.30
C LYS A 168 11.80 19.70 -6.20
N SER A 169 10.83 20.17 -6.98
CA SER A 169 9.47 19.58 -7.00
C SER A 169 9.50 18.10 -7.41
N ARG A 170 10.25 17.75 -8.45
CA ARG A 170 10.39 16.36 -8.93
C ARG A 170 11.18 15.47 -7.97
N THR A 171 12.20 16.03 -7.33
CA THR A 171 12.98 15.34 -6.29
C THR A 171 12.07 14.97 -5.13
N LEU A 172 11.29 15.94 -4.63
CA LEU A 172 10.31 15.72 -3.55
C LEU A 172 9.23 14.70 -3.95
N ARG A 173 8.73 14.77 -5.18
CA ARG A 173 7.77 13.79 -5.70
C ARG A 173 8.34 12.37 -5.70
N ASN A 174 9.55 12.18 -6.24
CA ASN A 174 10.19 10.86 -6.23
C ASN A 174 10.48 10.35 -4.81
N ILE A 175 10.82 11.24 -3.86
CA ILE A 175 10.94 10.85 -2.45
C ILE A 175 9.60 10.33 -1.92
N SER A 176 8.50 11.05 -2.16
CA SER A 176 7.15 10.65 -1.76
C SER A 176 6.74 9.31 -2.40
N ASP A 177 7.03 9.12 -3.68
CA ASP A 177 6.69 7.89 -4.42
C ASP A 177 7.48 6.68 -3.90
N VAL A 178 8.75 6.83 -3.49
CA VAL A 178 9.49 5.75 -2.80
C VAL A 178 8.84 5.43 -1.46
N LEU A 179 8.47 6.43 -0.65
CA LEU A 179 7.80 6.19 0.64
C LEU A 179 6.46 5.47 0.45
N LYS A 180 5.68 5.85 -0.56
CA LYS A 180 4.45 5.17 -0.96
C LYS A 180 4.69 3.71 -1.29
N GLU A 181 5.72 3.41 -2.09
CA GLU A 181 6.06 2.05 -2.51
C GLU A 181 6.43 1.18 -1.30
N GLU A 182 7.33 1.65 -0.44
CA GLU A 182 7.79 0.88 0.73
C GLU A 182 6.65 0.65 1.74
N THR A 183 5.83 1.67 2.01
CA THR A 183 4.68 1.52 2.91
C THR A 183 3.60 0.60 2.35
N SER A 184 3.38 0.59 1.03
CA SER A 184 2.46 -0.35 0.38
C SER A 184 2.95 -1.80 0.49
N LYS A 185 4.27 -2.01 0.50
CA LYS A 185 4.93 -3.31 0.72
C LYS A 185 5.04 -3.70 2.19
N LYS A 186 4.60 -2.84 3.13
CA LYS A 186 4.80 -2.98 4.60
C LYS A 186 6.27 -3.01 5.02
N ASN A 187 7.16 -2.45 4.21
CA ASN A 187 8.59 -2.28 4.53
C ASN A 187 8.80 -0.98 5.34
N TYR A 188 8.14 -0.86 6.49
CA TYR A 188 8.13 0.39 7.25
C TYR A 188 9.52 0.84 7.74
N ILE A 189 10.43 -0.11 8.02
CA ILE A 189 11.82 0.20 8.42
C ILE A 189 12.54 0.94 7.29
N GLU A 190 12.44 0.41 6.06
CA GLU A 190 13.07 1.05 4.90
C GLU A 190 12.42 2.39 4.59
N ALA A 191 11.09 2.51 4.71
CA ALA A 191 10.39 3.79 4.54
C ALA A 191 10.89 4.86 5.55
N LEU A 192 11.02 4.51 6.83
CA LEU A 192 11.49 5.44 7.87
C LEU A 192 12.97 5.79 7.70
N ASN A 193 13.82 4.82 7.37
CA ASN A 193 15.24 5.08 7.05
C ASN A 193 15.39 6.01 5.85
N PHE A 194 14.62 5.76 4.79
CA PHE A 194 14.61 6.57 3.58
C PHE A 194 14.11 8.00 3.85
N PHE A 195 13.04 8.16 4.63
CA PHE A 195 12.58 9.47 5.10
C PHE A 195 13.68 10.17 5.91
N GLY A 196 14.29 9.46 6.87
CA GLY A 196 15.35 9.97 7.74
C GLY A 196 16.54 10.53 6.94
N LYS A 197 16.97 9.81 5.90
CA LYS A 197 18.06 10.23 4.99
C LYS A 197 17.84 11.63 4.39
N TYR A 198 16.59 12.00 4.11
CA TYR A 198 16.26 13.28 3.46
C TYR A 198 15.59 14.31 4.39
N SER A 199 15.31 13.94 5.64
CA SER A 199 14.61 14.75 6.63
C SER A 199 15.26 16.13 6.87
N THR A 200 16.59 16.17 6.92
CA THR A 200 17.38 17.39 7.18
C THR A 200 17.78 18.15 5.92
N THR A 201 17.52 17.59 4.74
CA THR A 201 17.92 18.14 3.44
C THR A 201 16.69 18.52 2.61
N TRP A 202 16.29 17.66 1.67
CA TRP A 202 15.20 17.93 0.73
C TRP A 202 13.86 18.11 1.43
N LEU A 203 13.60 17.34 2.47
CA LEU A 203 12.35 17.38 3.23
C LEU A 203 12.32 18.48 4.29
N LYS A 204 13.44 19.17 4.54
CA LYS A 204 13.49 20.28 5.47
C LYS A 204 12.55 21.38 4.99
N ASN A 205 11.57 21.73 5.84
CA ASN A 205 10.49 22.68 5.54
C ASN A 205 9.59 22.27 4.36
N SER A 206 9.57 20.99 3.98
CA SER A 206 8.62 20.49 3.00
C SER A 206 7.20 20.52 3.58
N GLY A 207 6.32 21.28 2.92
CA GLY A 207 4.89 21.34 3.23
C GLY A 207 4.06 20.26 2.51
N ARG A 208 4.71 19.25 1.91
CA ARG A 208 4.00 18.17 1.19
C ARG A 208 3.23 17.28 2.16
N ILE A 209 1.95 17.13 1.88
CA ILE A 209 0.99 16.37 2.70
C ILE A 209 1.18 14.88 2.47
N ASP A 210 1.38 14.47 1.22
CA ASP A 210 1.55 13.06 0.84
C ASP A 210 2.78 12.40 1.50
N THR A 211 3.89 13.12 1.57
CA THR A 211 5.12 12.65 2.22
C THR A 211 4.91 12.45 3.72
N GLN A 212 4.22 13.39 4.39
CA GLN A 212 3.88 13.29 5.80
C GLN A 212 2.91 12.12 6.05
N TYR A 213 1.97 11.90 5.12
CA TYR A 213 1.04 10.78 5.19
C TYR A 213 1.76 9.43 5.15
N TYR A 214 2.68 9.23 4.21
CA TYR A 214 3.44 7.98 4.12
C TYR A 214 4.42 7.81 5.30
N GLN A 215 4.97 8.89 5.84
CA GLN A 215 5.74 8.84 7.09
C GLN A 215 4.87 8.35 8.26
N ALA A 216 3.68 8.92 8.44
CA ALA A 216 2.74 8.52 9.49
C ALA A 216 2.31 7.06 9.33
N LEU A 217 2.07 6.62 8.10
CA LEU A 217 1.71 5.22 7.80
C LEU A 217 2.84 4.26 8.14
N ALA A 218 4.09 4.63 7.87
CA ALA A 218 5.24 3.82 8.29
C ALA A 218 5.39 3.76 9.82
N LEU A 219 5.12 4.86 10.53
CA LEU A 219 5.12 4.88 12.00
C LEU A 219 3.99 4.02 12.59
N GLU A 220 2.79 4.10 12.04
CA GLU A 220 1.66 3.23 12.41
C GLU A 220 2.02 1.76 12.22
N GLN A 221 2.56 1.39 11.05
CA GLN A 221 3.00 0.03 10.76
C GLN A 221 4.12 -0.47 11.69
N ALA A 222 4.93 0.45 12.24
CA ALA A 222 5.98 0.15 13.21
C ALA A 222 5.45 0.03 14.66
N GLY A 223 4.16 0.26 14.90
CA GLY A 223 3.56 0.31 16.25
C GLY A 223 3.84 1.61 17.01
N VAL A 224 4.31 2.66 16.31
CA VAL A 224 4.61 3.99 16.88
C VAL A 224 3.39 4.91 16.67
N THR A 225 2.27 4.48 17.22
CA THR A 225 0.91 5.02 17.02
C THR A 225 0.72 6.45 17.50
N LYS A 226 1.33 6.84 18.62
CA LYS A 226 1.19 8.19 19.18
C LYS A 226 1.76 9.25 18.24
N GLU A 227 2.94 8.99 17.69
CA GLU A 227 3.61 9.86 16.73
C GLU A 227 2.85 9.87 15.40
N ALA A 228 2.40 8.71 14.91
CA ALA A 228 1.57 8.61 13.72
C ALA A 228 0.29 9.46 13.84
N LYS A 229 -0.44 9.33 14.97
CA LYS A 229 -1.66 10.10 15.26
C LYS A 229 -1.43 11.61 15.23
N LYS A 230 -0.34 12.10 15.81
CA LYS A 230 0.01 13.54 15.76
C LYS A 230 0.16 14.05 14.33
N ILE A 231 0.82 13.26 13.46
CA ILE A 231 1.00 13.63 12.06
C ILE A 231 -0.34 13.55 11.30
N TYR A 232 -1.16 12.52 11.54
CA TYR A 232 -2.48 12.41 10.92
C TYR A 232 -3.42 13.56 11.28
N LEU A 233 -3.44 14.01 12.53
CA LEU A 233 -4.22 15.18 12.94
C LEU A 233 -3.76 16.45 12.20
N LYS A 234 -2.45 16.67 12.09
CA LYS A 234 -1.90 17.79 11.32
C LYS A 234 -2.34 17.72 9.85
N ILE A 235 -2.26 16.56 9.22
CA ILE A 235 -2.70 16.35 7.83
C ILE A 235 -4.19 16.60 7.68
N TYR A 236 -5.00 16.12 8.63
CA TYR A 236 -6.44 16.34 8.64
C TYR A 236 -6.80 17.82 8.63
N ASP A 237 -6.16 18.61 9.49
CA ASP A 237 -6.37 20.06 9.56
C ASP A 237 -5.90 20.77 8.28
N GLN A 238 -4.76 20.34 7.72
CA GLN A 238 -4.25 20.88 6.45
C GLN A 238 -5.23 20.60 5.31
N LEU A 239 -5.70 19.36 5.14
CA LEU A 239 -6.66 18.99 4.10
C LEU A 239 -7.96 19.77 4.24
N LYS A 240 -8.47 19.93 5.46
CA LYS A 240 -9.66 20.77 5.71
C LYS A 240 -9.44 22.23 5.32
N SER A 241 -8.27 22.79 5.63
CA SER A 241 -7.97 24.19 5.35
C SER A 241 -7.87 24.52 3.86
N ILE A 242 -7.48 23.54 3.04
CA ILE A 242 -7.33 23.72 1.59
C ILE A 242 -8.53 23.22 0.78
N ALA A 243 -9.50 22.53 1.40
CA ALA A 243 -10.64 21.93 0.70
C ALA A 243 -11.43 22.97 -0.12
N GLY A 244 -11.64 22.68 -1.40
CA GLY A 244 -12.33 23.55 -2.37
C GLY A 244 -11.50 24.73 -2.88
N SER A 245 -10.27 24.91 -2.42
CA SER A 245 -9.41 26.05 -2.79
C SER A 245 -8.62 25.80 -4.09
N ASN A 246 -8.01 26.86 -4.63
CA ASN A 246 -7.05 26.73 -5.73
C ASN A 246 -5.77 26.00 -5.29
N GLU A 247 -5.39 26.08 -4.01
CA GLU A 247 -4.25 25.35 -3.47
C GLU A 247 -4.46 23.84 -3.53
N GLU A 248 -5.66 23.36 -3.20
CA GLU A 248 -6.00 21.93 -3.35
C GLU A 248 -5.87 21.49 -4.81
N LYS A 249 -6.43 22.26 -5.76
CA LYS A 249 -6.33 21.95 -7.19
C LYS A 249 -4.89 21.87 -7.67
N GLU A 250 -4.03 22.79 -7.22
CA GLU A 250 -2.61 22.76 -7.55
C GLU A 250 -1.92 21.54 -6.93
N ARG A 251 -2.16 21.27 -5.65
CA ARG A 251 -1.51 20.15 -4.94
C ARG A 251 -1.88 18.80 -5.51
N ILE A 252 -3.13 18.56 -5.90
CA ILE A 252 -3.56 17.27 -6.49
C ILE A 252 -2.78 16.95 -7.78
N VAL A 253 -2.28 17.95 -8.51
CA VAL A 253 -1.45 17.73 -9.71
C VAL A 253 -0.06 17.18 -9.36
N TYR A 254 0.49 17.57 -8.20
CA TYR A 254 1.88 17.30 -7.82
C TYR A 254 2.05 16.32 -6.66
N GLU A 255 1.00 16.10 -5.87
CA GLU A 255 0.97 15.30 -4.65
C GLU A 255 -0.12 14.22 -4.72
N ASN A 256 0.17 13.04 -4.16
CA ASN A 256 -0.83 11.98 -3.97
C ASN A 256 -1.60 12.25 -2.67
N LEU A 257 -2.47 13.27 -2.65
CA LEU A 257 -3.19 13.66 -1.42
C LEU A 257 -4.11 12.54 -0.92
N PRO A 258 -4.04 12.16 0.37
CA PRO A 258 -5.00 11.26 0.97
C PRO A 258 -6.36 11.95 1.14
N ARG A 259 -7.45 11.18 1.07
CA ARG A 259 -8.81 11.66 1.32
C ARG A 259 -9.05 11.80 2.83
N LEU A 260 -9.94 12.72 3.23
CA LEU A 260 -10.31 12.89 4.64
C LEU A 260 -10.85 11.59 5.25
N ALA A 261 -11.61 10.80 4.48
CA ALA A 261 -12.07 9.47 4.89
C ALA A 261 -10.92 8.49 5.20
N GLN A 262 -9.83 8.53 4.43
CA GLN A 262 -8.64 7.70 4.67
C GLN A 262 -7.91 8.14 5.95
N ILE A 263 -7.80 9.45 6.17
CA ILE A 263 -7.20 10.00 7.40
C ILE A 263 -8.02 9.61 8.63
N ASN A 264 -9.34 9.76 8.58
CA ASN A 264 -10.23 9.32 9.67
C ASN A 264 -10.11 7.82 9.94
N LEU A 265 -9.95 6.99 8.89
CA LEU A 265 -9.72 5.55 9.07
C LEU A 265 -8.40 5.27 9.81
N ARG A 266 -7.31 5.93 9.44
CA ARG A 266 -6.01 5.81 10.16
C ARG A 266 -6.08 6.33 11.59
N LEU A 267 -6.78 7.45 11.83
CA LEU A 267 -7.02 7.98 13.17
C LEU A 267 -7.84 7.01 14.02
N ALA A 268 -8.83 6.33 13.44
CA ALA A 268 -9.58 5.29 14.13
C ALA A 268 -8.71 4.07 14.47
N ALA A 269 -7.85 3.62 13.55
CA ALA A 269 -6.91 2.52 13.76
C ALA A 269 -5.93 2.82 14.91
N THR A 270 -5.26 3.98 14.85
CA THR A 270 -4.33 4.42 15.89
C THR A 270 -5.02 4.61 17.25
N ALA A 271 -6.25 5.14 17.28
CA ALA A 271 -7.03 5.26 18.51
C ALA A 271 -7.44 3.88 19.09
N LEU A 272 -7.78 2.91 18.24
CA LEU A 272 -8.07 1.54 18.68
C LEU A 272 -6.84 0.89 19.33
N GLU A 273 -5.65 1.02 18.73
CA GLU A 273 -4.40 0.47 19.28
C GLU A 273 -4.03 1.12 20.63
N GLU A 274 -4.28 2.42 20.78
CA GLU A 274 -4.13 3.14 22.05
C GLU A 274 -5.25 2.87 23.06
N LYS A 275 -6.19 1.96 22.77
CA LYS A 275 -7.37 1.63 23.59
C LYS A 275 -8.28 2.83 23.86
N GLN A 276 -8.27 3.83 22.98
CA GLN A 276 -9.10 5.03 23.01
C GLN A 276 -10.41 4.80 22.23
N TYR A 277 -11.23 3.86 22.70
CA TYR A 277 -12.39 3.35 21.97
C TYR A 277 -13.46 4.41 21.60
N GLN A 278 -13.69 5.39 22.49
CA GLN A 278 -14.61 6.49 22.21
C GLN A 278 -14.12 7.36 21.05
N GLU A 279 -12.81 7.60 20.99
CA GLU A 279 -12.19 8.40 19.95
C GLU A 279 -12.16 7.65 18.61
N ALA A 280 -11.85 6.35 18.65
CA ALA A 280 -11.94 5.48 17.48
C ALA A 280 -13.36 5.52 16.86
N ASN A 281 -14.40 5.38 17.69
CA ASN A 281 -15.80 5.50 17.24
C ASN A 281 -16.12 6.88 16.65
N LYS A 282 -15.62 7.95 17.28
CA LYS A 282 -15.78 9.31 16.75
C LYS A 282 -15.18 9.43 15.35
N TYR A 283 -13.95 8.95 15.12
CA TYR A 283 -13.33 9.00 13.80
C TYR A 283 -14.06 8.11 12.77
N LEU A 284 -14.48 6.91 13.14
CA LEU A 284 -15.29 6.05 12.27
C LEU A 284 -16.58 6.72 11.80
N SER A 285 -17.26 7.44 12.70
CA SER A 285 -18.50 8.16 12.39
C SER A 285 -18.31 9.35 11.43
N GLN A 286 -17.08 9.82 11.25
CA GLN A 286 -16.75 10.93 10.35
C GLN A 286 -16.40 10.45 8.93
N ILE A 287 -16.43 9.14 8.67
CA ILE A 287 -16.19 8.56 7.34
C ILE A 287 -17.49 8.60 6.54
N ASN A 288 -17.68 9.70 5.80
CA ASN A 288 -18.87 9.93 4.97
C ASN A 288 -18.66 9.59 3.49
N GLU A 289 -17.41 9.47 3.04
CA GLU A 289 -17.05 9.20 1.65
C GLU A 289 -16.89 7.70 1.40
N LYS A 290 -17.05 7.29 0.12
CA LYS A 290 -16.85 5.90 -0.29
C LYS A 290 -15.37 5.52 -0.22
N LEU A 291 -15.05 4.58 0.66
CA LEU A 291 -13.72 3.97 0.77
C LEU A 291 -13.47 2.96 -0.37
N SER A 292 -12.21 2.61 -0.60
CA SER A 292 -11.90 1.42 -1.42
C SER A 292 -12.37 0.14 -0.71
N GLU A 293 -12.50 -0.96 -1.44
CA GLU A 293 -12.96 -2.25 -0.88
C GLU A 293 -12.10 -2.70 0.32
N ALA A 294 -10.78 -2.62 0.20
CA ALA A 294 -9.86 -2.98 1.28
C ALA A 294 -10.01 -2.06 2.51
N GLU A 295 -10.15 -0.75 2.29
CA GLU A 295 -10.34 0.22 3.37
C GLU A 295 -11.70 0.07 4.05
N ASP A 296 -12.74 -0.31 3.31
CA ASP A 296 -14.08 -0.52 3.88
C ASP A 296 -14.13 -1.78 4.76
N ILE A 297 -13.46 -2.84 4.33
CA ILE A 297 -13.25 -4.05 5.14
C ILE A 297 -12.51 -3.70 6.43
N GLU A 298 -11.44 -2.93 6.32
CA GLU A 298 -10.68 -2.48 7.49
C GLU A 298 -11.53 -1.61 8.43
N ARG A 299 -12.32 -0.67 7.87
CA ARG A 299 -13.25 0.16 8.65
C ARG A 299 -14.21 -0.69 9.49
N VAL A 300 -14.78 -1.73 8.88
CA VAL A 300 -15.69 -2.63 9.57
C VAL A 300 -14.95 -3.43 10.65
N GLN A 301 -13.74 -3.93 10.36
CA GLN A 301 -12.94 -4.65 11.35
C GLN A 301 -12.60 -3.78 12.56
N ILE A 302 -12.23 -2.52 12.34
CA ILE A 302 -11.98 -1.56 13.42
C ILE A 302 -13.28 -1.33 14.22
N GLY A 303 -14.41 -1.10 13.55
CA GLY A 303 -15.70 -0.90 14.20
C GLY A 303 -16.17 -2.11 15.03
N ALA A 304 -15.94 -3.33 14.53
CA ALA A 304 -16.21 -4.57 15.23
C ALA A 304 -15.30 -4.74 16.45
N ALA A 305 -13.99 -4.52 16.30
CA ALA A 305 -13.02 -4.60 17.39
C ALA A 305 -13.33 -3.57 18.49
N VAL A 306 -13.66 -2.33 18.13
CA VAL A 306 -14.08 -1.30 19.10
C VAL A 306 -15.33 -1.76 19.84
N SER A 307 -16.34 -2.26 19.13
CA SER A 307 -17.61 -2.71 19.75
C SER A 307 -17.37 -3.88 20.71
N GLU A 308 -16.56 -4.87 20.31
CA GLU A 308 -16.17 -6.01 21.14
C GLU A 308 -15.47 -5.55 22.42
N GLN A 309 -14.50 -4.64 22.33
CA GLN A 309 -13.76 -4.14 23.50
C GLN A 309 -14.63 -3.32 24.44
N THR A 310 -15.68 -2.67 23.93
CA THR A 310 -16.68 -1.98 24.76
C THR A 310 -17.77 -2.89 25.31
N GLY A 311 -17.73 -4.20 25.04
CA GLY A 311 -18.70 -5.20 25.51
C GLY A 311 -19.97 -5.33 24.66
N ASP A 312 -20.09 -4.57 23.57
CA ASP A 312 -21.23 -4.64 22.65
C ASP A 312 -20.99 -5.69 21.55
N ILE A 313 -21.02 -6.96 21.95
CA ILE A 313 -20.77 -8.10 21.04
C ILE A 313 -21.81 -8.15 19.91
N LYS A 314 -23.06 -7.79 20.20
CA LYS A 314 -24.13 -7.76 19.18
C LYS A 314 -23.80 -6.78 18.06
N ARG A 315 -23.36 -5.57 18.40
CA ARG A 315 -22.94 -4.58 17.42
C ARG A 315 -21.67 -4.99 16.69
N ALA A 316 -20.72 -5.64 17.36
CA ALA A 316 -19.53 -6.18 16.72
C ALA A 316 -19.86 -7.18 15.61
N ILE A 317 -20.79 -8.10 15.87
CA ILE A 317 -21.30 -9.06 14.88
C ILE A 317 -22.01 -8.32 13.74
N ALA A 318 -22.92 -7.40 14.05
CA ALA A 318 -23.66 -6.65 13.03
C ALA A 318 -22.74 -5.84 12.09
N TYR A 319 -21.62 -5.30 12.60
CA TYR A 319 -20.60 -4.67 11.78
C TYR A 319 -20.05 -5.65 10.73
N LEU A 320 -19.63 -6.84 11.17
CA LEU A 320 -19.02 -7.86 10.31
C LEU A 320 -20.03 -8.54 9.37
N GLU A 321 -21.27 -8.78 9.80
CA GLU A 321 -22.34 -9.32 8.94
C GLU A 321 -22.66 -8.37 7.78
N LYS A 322 -22.60 -7.05 8.00
CA LYS A 322 -22.81 -6.05 6.93
C LYS A 322 -21.80 -6.14 5.78
N LEU A 323 -20.60 -6.68 6.02
CA LEU A 323 -19.64 -7.00 4.95
C LEU A 323 -20.13 -8.19 4.11
N ASN A 324 -20.77 -9.17 4.75
CA ASN A 324 -21.17 -10.42 4.12
C ASN A 324 -22.31 -10.25 3.13
N ASP A 325 -23.18 -9.26 3.33
CA ASP A 325 -24.27 -8.94 2.41
C ASP A 325 -23.79 -8.26 1.10
N ASN A 326 -22.53 -7.79 1.05
CA ASN A 326 -21.99 -7.01 -0.09
C ASN A 326 -20.69 -7.56 -0.74
N LEU A 327 -20.11 -8.68 -0.28
CA LEU A 327 -18.80 -9.17 -0.74
C LEU A 327 -18.87 -10.51 -1.48
N LEU A 328 -18.72 -10.46 -2.82
CA LEU A 328 -18.64 -11.61 -3.73
C LEU A 328 -17.53 -11.47 -4.81
N LYS A 329 -16.41 -10.78 -4.54
CA LYS A 329 -15.36 -10.60 -5.57
C LYS A 329 -13.92 -10.91 -5.16
N ASN A 330 -13.55 -10.84 -3.88
CA ASN A 330 -12.19 -11.17 -3.43
C ASN A 330 -12.18 -12.03 -2.16
N GLU A 331 -12.11 -13.35 -2.34
CA GLU A 331 -12.15 -14.35 -1.27
C GLU A 331 -11.02 -14.16 -0.24
N LYS A 332 -9.88 -13.58 -0.61
CA LYS A 332 -8.77 -13.35 0.31
C LYS A 332 -9.06 -12.28 1.36
N LEU A 333 -9.86 -11.27 1.02
CA LEU A 333 -10.10 -10.14 1.93
C LEU A 333 -11.12 -10.45 3.04
N ILE A 334 -11.93 -11.50 2.86
CA ILE A 334 -13.00 -11.88 3.79
C ILE A 334 -12.58 -12.89 4.87
N VAL A 335 -11.39 -13.49 4.74
CA VAL A 335 -10.87 -14.46 5.74
C VAL A 335 -10.86 -13.87 7.15
N LYS A 336 -10.28 -12.68 7.33
CA LYS A 336 -10.18 -12.05 8.66
C LYS A 336 -11.53 -11.67 9.27
N PRO A 337 -12.46 -11.04 8.52
CA PRO A 337 -13.83 -10.85 8.99
C PRO A 337 -14.53 -12.15 9.41
N GLU A 338 -14.40 -13.22 8.62
CA GLU A 338 -15.00 -14.53 8.89
C GLU A 338 -14.42 -15.19 10.16
N LEU A 339 -13.09 -15.14 10.35
CA LEU A 339 -12.44 -15.59 11.59
C LEU A 339 -12.95 -14.78 12.81
N SER A 340 -13.14 -13.48 12.64
CA SER A 340 -13.65 -12.61 13.70
C SER A 340 -15.10 -12.96 14.05
N LEU A 341 -15.96 -13.20 13.06
CA LEU A 341 -17.34 -13.67 13.27
C LEU A 341 -17.37 -14.98 14.03
N ALA A 342 -16.62 -15.99 13.56
CA ALA A 342 -16.54 -17.29 14.23
C ALA A 342 -16.13 -17.16 15.70
N ARG A 343 -15.11 -16.33 15.99
CA ARG A 343 -14.67 -16.05 17.36
C ARG A 343 -15.79 -15.41 18.21
N LEU A 344 -16.51 -14.42 17.67
CA LEU A 344 -17.59 -13.74 18.39
C LEU A 344 -18.77 -14.67 18.66
N TYR A 345 -19.13 -15.55 17.72
CA TYR A 345 -20.19 -16.55 17.94
C TYR A 345 -19.78 -17.61 18.97
N LEU A 346 -18.53 -18.09 18.96
CA LEU A 346 -18.04 -18.99 20.02
C LEU A 346 -18.11 -18.36 21.41
N LYS A 347 -17.87 -17.04 21.53
CA LYS A 347 -18.05 -16.32 22.80
C LYS A 347 -19.52 -16.27 23.26
N GLN A 348 -20.46 -16.36 22.33
CA GLN A 348 -21.89 -16.42 22.62
C GLN A 348 -22.42 -17.87 22.76
N ASN A 349 -21.55 -18.89 22.72
CA ASN A 349 -21.92 -20.31 22.65
C ASN A 349 -22.83 -20.64 21.44
N LYS A 350 -22.71 -19.87 20.36
CA LYS A 350 -23.43 -20.03 19.09
C LYS A 350 -22.60 -20.89 18.14
N ASN A 351 -22.51 -22.18 18.48
CA ASN A 351 -21.57 -23.10 17.82
C ASN A 351 -21.92 -23.34 16.34
N ALA A 352 -23.21 -23.35 15.98
CA ALA A 352 -23.64 -23.58 14.61
C ALA A 352 -23.23 -22.42 13.67
N GLU A 353 -23.42 -21.18 14.12
CA GLU A 353 -23.01 -19.99 13.37
C GLU A 353 -21.48 -19.90 13.27
N ALA A 354 -20.77 -20.21 14.37
CA ALA A 354 -19.31 -20.28 14.33
C ALA A 354 -18.80 -21.33 13.33
N ASP A 355 -19.42 -22.52 13.30
CA ASP A 355 -19.08 -23.58 12.35
C ASP A 355 -19.28 -23.13 10.91
N GLN A 356 -20.40 -22.46 10.62
CA GLN A 356 -20.70 -21.96 9.28
C GLN A 356 -19.59 -21.06 8.73
N HIS A 357 -19.07 -20.15 9.54
CA HIS A 357 -18.01 -19.22 9.15
C HIS A 357 -16.65 -19.92 8.98
N LEU A 358 -16.26 -20.80 9.89
CA LEU A 358 -15.01 -21.57 9.77
C LEU A 358 -15.03 -22.49 8.53
N SER A 359 -16.16 -23.16 8.30
CA SER A 359 -16.33 -24.08 7.15
C SER A 359 -16.32 -23.36 5.82
N ARG A 360 -16.71 -22.08 5.80
CA ARG A 360 -16.59 -21.22 4.62
C ARG A 360 -15.12 -20.92 4.29
N ILE A 361 -14.29 -20.64 5.30
CA ILE A 361 -12.85 -20.41 5.11
C ILE A 361 -12.17 -21.69 4.61
N GLU A 362 -12.51 -22.85 5.16
CA GLU A 362 -11.94 -24.13 4.72
C GLU A 362 -12.24 -24.40 3.23
N LYS A 363 -13.49 -24.15 2.78
CA LYS A 363 -13.83 -24.23 1.35
C LYS A 363 -13.02 -23.27 0.48
N MET A 364 -12.70 -22.07 0.97
CA MET A 364 -11.82 -21.14 0.25
C MET A 364 -10.40 -21.69 0.11
N THR A 365 -9.89 -22.36 1.15
CA THR A 365 -8.56 -23.00 1.08
C THR A 365 -8.52 -24.17 0.09
N GLU A 366 -9.61 -24.94 -0.02
CA GLU A 366 -9.77 -25.96 -1.06
C GLU A 366 -9.75 -25.35 -2.47
N ASN A 367 -10.32 -24.15 -2.62
CA ASN A 367 -10.32 -23.36 -3.86
C ASN A 367 -9.00 -22.58 -4.09
N LYS A 368 -7.91 -22.96 -3.40
CA LYS A 368 -6.55 -22.39 -3.53
C LYS A 368 -6.42 -20.94 -3.05
N VAL A 369 -7.28 -20.46 -2.16
CA VAL A 369 -7.01 -19.22 -1.42
C VAL A 369 -5.92 -19.48 -0.39
N GLU A 370 -4.74 -18.89 -0.62
CA GLU A 370 -3.63 -18.99 0.31
C GLU A 370 -3.87 -18.13 1.56
N LEU A 371 -3.90 -18.80 2.72
CA LEU A 371 -3.91 -18.16 4.03
C LEU A 371 -2.50 -17.85 4.50
N THR A 372 -2.35 -16.76 5.25
CA THR A 372 -1.12 -16.51 6.00
C THR A 372 -0.98 -17.48 7.17
N ASP A 373 0.25 -17.69 7.65
CA ASP A 373 0.52 -18.54 8.84
C ASP A 373 -0.37 -18.16 10.04
N ASN A 374 -0.57 -16.86 10.26
CA ASN A 374 -1.40 -16.36 11.35
C ASN A 374 -2.88 -16.69 11.15
N GLU A 375 -3.40 -16.54 9.93
CA GLU A 375 -4.81 -16.87 9.62
C GLU A 375 -5.08 -18.37 9.73
N MET A 376 -4.17 -19.22 9.26
CA MET A 376 -4.31 -20.67 9.39
C MET A 376 -4.19 -21.14 10.85
N SER A 377 -3.23 -20.59 11.59
CA SER A 377 -3.10 -20.84 13.03
C SER A 377 -4.37 -20.45 13.79
N GLU A 378 -4.95 -19.30 13.47
CA GLU A 378 -6.21 -18.84 14.07
C GLU A 378 -7.40 -19.73 13.70
N LEU A 379 -7.53 -20.12 12.43
CA LEU A 379 -8.55 -21.05 11.94
C LEU A 379 -8.53 -22.36 12.73
N LEU A 380 -7.37 -23.01 12.83
CA LEU A 380 -7.21 -24.27 13.58
C LEU A 380 -7.54 -24.11 15.06
N LYS A 381 -7.12 -22.99 15.66
CA LYS A 381 -7.43 -22.69 17.06
C LYS A 381 -8.93 -22.59 17.29
N LEU A 382 -9.64 -21.79 16.47
CA LEU A 382 -11.09 -21.62 16.58
C LEU A 382 -11.84 -22.92 16.29
N ARG A 383 -11.37 -23.72 15.34
CA ARG A 383 -11.94 -25.04 15.03
C ARG A 383 -11.81 -26.01 16.21
N GLY A 384 -10.65 -26.06 16.86
CA GLY A 384 -10.45 -26.85 18.08
C GLY A 384 -11.30 -26.35 19.26
N ASP A 385 -11.43 -25.03 19.44
CA ASP A 385 -12.28 -24.44 20.47
C ASP A 385 -13.77 -24.77 20.23
N LEU A 386 -14.24 -24.71 18.98
CA LEU A 386 -15.59 -25.09 18.57
C LEU A 386 -15.88 -26.57 18.84
N GLN A 387 -14.97 -27.46 18.44
CA GLN A 387 -15.09 -28.91 18.67
C GLN A 387 -15.18 -29.22 20.15
N LEU A 388 -14.34 -28.56 20.97
CA LEU A 388 -14.36 -28.71 22.42
C LEU A 388 -15.70 -28.25 23.02
N GLN A 389 -16.19 -27.06 22.63
CA GLN A 389 -17.49 -26.54 23.09
C GLN A 389 -18.67 -27.42 22.64
N SER A 390 -18.53 -28.12 21.52
CA SER A 390 -19.54 -29.03 20.97
C SER A 390 -19.41 -30.46 21.51
N GLY A 391 -18.52 -30.71 22.49
CA GLY A 391 -18.31 -32.02 23.11
C GLY A 391 -17.48 -33.01 22.29
N GLN A 392 -16.97 -32.62 21.12
CA GLN A 392 -16.14 -33.44 20.24
C GLN A 392 -14.67 -33.43 20.72
N LYS A 393 -14.45 -33.94 21.94
CA LYS A 393 -13.18 -33.82 22.67
C LYS A 393 -11.97 -34.38 21.95
N ILE A 394 -12.08 -35.59 21.38
CA ILE A 394 -10.95 -36.22 20.65
C ILE A 394 -10.62 -35.45 19.37
N ALA A 395 -11.64 -35.06 18.59
CA ALA A 395 -11.44 -34.23 17.41
C ALA A 395 -10.77 -32.88 17.74
N ALA A 396 -11.16 -32.27 18.88
CA ALA A 396 -10.51 -31.05 19.36
C ALA A 396 -9.02 -31.27 19.66
N VAL A 397 -8.66 -32.39 20.31
CA VAL A 397 -7.25 -32.74 20.55
C VAL A 397 -6.49 -32.91 19.23
N GLU A 398 -7.04 -33.63 18.26
CA GLU A 398 -6.41 -33.79 16.94
C GLU A 398 -6.16 -32.45 16.25
N THR A 399 -7.15 -31.56 16.25
CA THR A 399 -7.02 -30.21 15.67
C THR A 399 -5.98 -29.37 16.41
N TYR A 400 -5.94 -29.42 17.74
CA TYR A 400 -4.90 -28.72 18.51
C TYR A 400 -3.51 -29.30 18.27
N MET A 401 -3.38 -30.61 18.08
CA MET A 401 -2.10 -31.23 17.72
C MET A 401 -1.63 -30.77 16.34
N LYS A 402 -2.51 -30.71 15.34
CA LYS A 402 -2.19 -30.12 14.02
C LYS A 402 -1.69 -28.68 14.13
N LEU A 403 -2.33 -27.87 14.99
CA LEU A 403 -1.91 -26.50 15.28
C LEU A 403 -0.53 -26.45 15.92
N LEU A 404 -0.26 -27.29 16.93
CA LEU A 404 1.03 -27.34 17.61
C LEU A 404 2.14 -27.77 16.67
N ASP A 405 1.94 -28.85 15.92
CA ASP A 405 2.94 -29.43 15.02
C ASP A 405 3.37 -28.43 13.93
N ALA A 406 2.43 -27.62 13.41
CA ALA A 406 2.70 -26.66 12.35
C ALA A 406 3.26 -25.31 12.84
N TYR A 407 2.90 -24.88 14.06
CA TYR A 407 3.04 -23.46 14.46
C TYR A 407 3.69 -23.21 15.82
N GLU A 408 3.95 -24.23 16.63
CA GLU A 408 4.53 -24.03 17.97
C GLU A 408 5.94 -23.43 17.96
N SER A 409 6.72 -23.67 16.90
CA SER A 409 8.05 -23.06 16.74
C SER A 409 7.99 -21.56 16.40
N LYS A 410 6.84 -21.08 15.92
CA LYS A 410 6.64 -19.69 15.46
C LYS A 410 5.90 -18.83 16.47
N TYR A 411 5.04 -19.42 17.29
CA TYR A 411 4.15 -18.70 18.20
C TYR A 411 4.08 -19.35 19.60
N PRO A 412 3.83 -18.58 20.65
CA PRO A 412 3.67 -19.12 22.00
C PRO A 412 2.37 -19.93 22.13
N MET A 413 2.47 -21.26 22.09
CA MET A 413 1.32 -22.18 22.06
C MET A 413 1.14 -23.01 23.33
N SER A 414 1.84 -22.67 24.43
CA SER A 414 1.78 -23.42 25.70
C SER A 414 0.35 -23.56 26.26
N SER A 415 -0.50 -22.55 26.05
CA SER A 415 -1.92 -22.60 26.44
C SER A 415 -2.72 -23.65 25.67
N ILE A 416 -2.45 -23.80 24.36
CA ILE A 416 -3.09 -24.79 23.49
C ILE A 416 -2.60 -26.19 23.84
N ARG A 417 -1.29 -26.37 24.04
CA ARG A 417 -0.70 -27.63 24.52
C ARG A 417 -1.31 -28.06 25.85
N TYR A 418 -1.44 -27.11 26.78
CA TYR A 418 -2.11 -27.39 28.05
C TYR A 418 -3.56 -27.83 27.86
N LYS A 419 -4.34 -27.12 27.04
CA LYS A 419 -5.73 -27.49 26.71
C LYS A 419 -5.83 -28.90 26.14
N ALA A 420 -5.00 -29.27 25.17
CA ALA A 420 -5.00 -30.60 24.56
C ALA A 420 -4.72 -31.71 25.59
N GLY A 421 -3.68 -31.56 26.41
CA GLY A 421 -3.38 -32.53 27.46
C GLY A 421 -4.46 -32.59 28.55
N LYS A 422 -5.10 -31.45 28.87
CA LYS A 422 -6.22 -31.41 29.82
C LYS A 422 -7.40 -32.24 29.34
N ILE A 423 -7.74 -32.15 28.06
CA ILE A 423 -8.82 -32.94 27.47
C ILE A 423 -8.52 -34.44 27.60
N LEU A 424 -7.31 -34.88 27.20
CA LEU A 424 -6.91 -36.29 27.32
C LEU A 424 -6.96 -36.78 28.77
N PHE A 425 -6.49 -35.96 29.71
CA PHE A 425 -6.52 -36.28 31.13
C PHE A 425 -7.95 -36.46 31.64
N GLU A 426 -8.87 -35.57 31.24
CA GLU A 426 -10.29 -35.63 31.62
C GLU A 426 -11.03 -36.83 30.99
N GLU A 427 -10.60 -37.28 29.81
CA GLU A 427 -11.09 -38.52 29.17
C GLU A 427 -10.42 -39.80 29.72
N GLY A 428 -9.50 -39.68 30.67
CA GLY A 428 -8.83 -40.81 31.32
C GLY A 428 -7.54 -41.28 30.64
N ASP A 429 -7.12 -40.67 29.52
CA ASP A 429 -5.82 -40.93 28.89
C ASP A 429 -4.70 -40.12 29.59
N ILE A 430 -4.38 -40.54 30.81
CA ILE A 430 -3.35 -39.90 31.64
C ILE A 430 -1.97 -39.96 30.96
N ARG A 431 -1.65 -41.05 30.26
CA ARG A 431 -0.36 -41.22 29.58
C ARG A 431 -0.23 -40.29 28.37
N GLY A 432 -1.29 -40.15 27.58
CA GLY A 432 -1.35 -39.18 26.49
C GLY A 432 -1.22 -37.75 27.01
N ALA A 433 -1.93 -37.41 28.10
CA ALA A 433 -1.81 -36.12 28.75
C ALA A 433 -0.39 -35.83 29.25
N GLU A 434 0.25 -36.80 29.93
CA GLU A 434 1.65 -36.69 30.39
C GLU A 434 2.62 -36.47 29.21
N LYS A 435 2.42 -37.19 28.10
CA LYS A 435 3.22 -37.02 26.87
C LYS A 435 3.07 -35.61 26.28
N ILE A 436 1.84 -35.11 26.14
CA ILE A 436 1.59 -33.77 25.56
C ILE A 436 2.19 -32.68 26.45
N TRP A 437 1.97 -32.77 27.77
CA TRP A 437 2.45 -31.78 28.73
C TRP A 437 3.97 -31.84 28.97
N GLY A 438 4.61 -32.99 28.73
CA GLY A 438 6.06 -33.13 28.88
C GLY A 438 6.89 -32.21 27.97
N ALA A 439 6.30 -31.76 26.85
CA ALA A 439 6.92 -30.80 25.93
C ALA A 439 6.66 -29.33 26.29
N LEU A 440 6.04 -29.02 27.44
CA LEU A 440 5.89 -27.65 27.91
C LEU A 440 7.24 -27.05 28.31
N ASP A 441 7.60 -25.94 27.66
CA ASP A 441 8.80 -25.15 27.94
C ASP A 441 8.74 -24.48 29.32
N ASP A 442 9.88 -24.44 30.01
CA ASP A 442 10.08 -23.83 31.33
C ASP A 442 10.07 -22.30 31.29
N ASN A 443 10.39 -21.66 30.16
CA ASN A 443 10.38 -20.20 30.06
C ASN A 443 8.98 -19.66 29.71
N THR A 444 8.41 -20.10 28.59
CA THR A 444 7.14 -19.56 28.09
C THR A 444 5.90 -20.27 28.65
N GLY A 445 6.08 -21.50 29.17
CA GLY A 445 5.01 -22.37 29.64
C GLY A 445 5.01 -22.66 31.14
N ALA A 446 5.85 -21.99 31.94
CA ALA A 446 6.06 -22.30 33.37
C ALA A 446 4.76 -22.51 34.16
N LEU A 447 3.80 -21.59 34.00
CA LEU A 447 2.48 -21.67 34.65
C LEU A 447 1.74 -22.94 34.25
N TYR A 448 1.65 -23.22 32.95
CA TYR A 448 0.95 -24.39 32.43
C TYR A 448 1.62 -25.69 32.83
N LYS A 449 2.97 -25.72 32.86
CA LYS A 449 3.75 -26.87 33.31
C LYS A 449 3.52 -27.17 34.78
N ARG A 450 3.41 -26.14 35.62
CA ARG A 450 3.06 -26.31 37.04
C ARG A 450 1.65 -26.89 37.18
N LEU A 451 0.67 -26.32 36.49
CA LEU A 451 -0.72 -26.79 36.51
C LEU A 451 -0.84 -28.25 36.05
N SER A 452 -0.15 -28.63 34.97
CA SER A 452 -0.15 -30.01 34.49
C SER A 452 0.53 -30.97 35.47
N SER A 453 1.64 -30.56 36.07
CA SER A 453 2.38 -31.37 37.05
C SER A 453 1.55 -31.63 38.31
N GLU A 454 0.87 -30.60 38.83
CA GLU A 454 -0.04 -30.72 39.97
C GLU A 454 -1.16 -31.74 39.66
N ARG A 455 -1.79 -31.65 38.49
CA ARG A 455 -2.83 -32.61 38.05
C ARG A 455 -2.32 -34.05 37.94
N LEU A 456 -1.17 -34.26 37.31
CA LEU A 456 -0.58 -35.59 37.18
C LEU A 456 -0.20 -36.17 38.54
N SER A 457 0.33 -35.35 39.46
CA SER A 457 0.68 -35.79 40.82
C SER A 457 -0.56 -36.22 41.61
N GLN A 458 -1.67 -35.47 41.50
CA GLN A 458 -2.93 -35.78 42.14
C GLN A 458 -3.53 -37.10 41.61
N ALA A 459 -3.48 -37.33 40.29
CA ALA A 459 -3.91 -38.60 39.70
C ALA A 459 -3.05 -39.77 40.19
N LYS A 460 -1.71 -39.64 40.18
CA LYS A 460 -0.79 -40.67 40.69
C LYS A 460 -1.08 -40.98 42.17
N TRP A 461 -1.36 -39.96 42.97
CA TRP A 461 -1.72 -40.14 44.39
C TRP A 461 -3.04 -40.89 44.56
N GLN A 462 -4.10 -40.51 43.85
CA GLN A 462 -5.39 -41.20 43.90
C GLN A 462 -5.29 -42.68 43.48
N ASP A 463 -4.50 -42.95 42.43
CA ASP A 463 -4.31 -44.31 41.91
C ASP A 463 -3.53 -45.19 42.90
N ASN A 464 -2.51 -44.62 43.55
CA ASN A 464 -1.79 -45.28 44.63
C ASN A 464 -2.69 -45.51 45.86
N TYR A 465 -3.51 -44.53 46.24
CA TYR A 465 -4.43 -44.64 47.38
C TYR A 465 -5.51 -45.72 47.16
N LYS A 466 -6.07 -45.83 45.95
CA LYS A 466 -6.97 -46.93 45.57
C LYS A 466 -6.31 -48.30 45.70
N LYS A 467 -5.02 -48.44 45.36
CA LYS A 467 -4.27 -49.70 45.56
C LYS A 467 -4.13 -50.07 47.04
N TYR A 468 -4.00 -49.09 47.93
CA TYR A 468 -3.96 -49.32 49.39
C TYR A 468 -5.34 -49.72 49.94
N ILE A 469 -6.42 -49.02 49.56
CA ILE A 469 -7.78 -49.36 50.00
C ILE A 469 -8.19 -50.77 49.55
N ASN A 470 -7.90 -51.15 48.30
CA ASN A 470 -8.25 -52.47 47.76
C ASN A 470 -7.47 -53.63 48.41
N ARG A 471 -6.47 -53.34 49.25
CA ARG A 471 -5.69 -54.34 50.02
C ARG A 471 -6.20 -54.55 51.45
N ILE A 472 -7.18 -53.77 51.91
CA ILE A 472 -7.80 -53.93 53.23
C ILE A 472 -9.00 -54.90 53.09
N PRO A 473 -8.97 -56.11 53.70
CA PRO A 473 -10.02 -57.12 53.54
C PRO A 473 -11.43 -56.64 53.95
N ALA A 474 -11.52 -55.77 54.98
CA ALA A 474 -12.77 -55.21 55.49
C ALA A 474 -13.42 -54.14 54.57
N ALA A 475 -12.69 -53.60 53.58
CA ALA A 475 -13.22 -52.60 52.67
C ALA A 475 -14.05 -53.20 51.51
N LYS A 476 -14.10 -54.54 51.37
CA LYS A 476 -14.92 -55.23 50.37
C LYS A 476 -16.43 -55.17 50.66
N GLU A 477 -16.82 -54.93 51.91
CA GLU A 477 -18.23 -54.89 52.36
C GLU A 477 -18.87 -53.49 52.27
N LEU A 478 -18.11 -52.47 51.86
CA LEU A 478 -18.56 -51.07 51.76
C LEU A 478 -18.86 -50.62 50.31
N LYS A 479 -19.08 -51.56 49.38
CA LYS A 479 -19.44 -51.26 47.99
C LYS A 479 -20.95 -51.24 47.76
#